data_AF-A0A7X7YJ32-F1
#
_entry.id   AF-A0A7X7YJ32-F1
#
_cell.length_a   1.000
_cell.length_b   1.000
_cell.length_c   1.000
_cell.angle_alpha   90.00
_cell.angle_beta   90.00
_cell.angle_gamma   90.00
#
_symmetry.space_group_name_H-M   'P 1'
#
loop_
_entity.id
_entity.type
_entity.pdbx_description
1 polymer ?
#
loop_
_entity_poly.entity_id
_entity_poly.type
_entity_poly.pdbx_seq_one_letter_code
_entity_poly.pdbx_strand_id
1 'polypeptide(L)'
;MPESLKPPYLEKVEDHDSIAVWIVDGAYIRGHIDEEFTNFGQHYRYPYIPLKEFWLDREAHADERHFFVDHLLTEYELMAKGMSYEEAIVVADRVERRERRRAGDVKKFTRGGTALPDPHQVHQRLWKKLENGISVWIVDGRMVRSVFDIDFTAGGHDYVYEFVPENEVWIDNDIDDDERGYVLLHELHERNRMASGWPYNKAHAESSRLESRCRHHPDLLHDALMAEGWG
;
A
#
# COMPACT_ATOMS: atom_id res chain seq x y z
N MET A 1 -8.31 6.38 32.90
CA MET A 1 -7.37 5.25 32.70
C MET A 1 -7.20 5.11 31.21
N PRO A 2 -5.98 5.04 30.67
CA PRO A 2 -5.83 4.78 29.23
C PRO A 2 -6.49 3.42 28.95
N GLU A 3 -7.43 3.39 28.01
CA GLU A 3 -8.01 2.13 27.52
C GLU A 3 -6.86 1.23 27.08
N SER A 4 -6.86 -0.03 27.53
CA SER A 4 -5.91 -1.01 27.02
C SER A 4 -6.19 -1.16 25.53
N LEU A 5 -5.21 -0.80 24.69
CA LEU A 5 -5.29 -0.99 23.25
C LEU A 5 -5.71 -2.44 22.95
N LYS A 6 -6.73 -2.59 22.10
CA LYS A 6 -7.15 -3.91 21.62
C LYS A 6 -6.03 -4.50 20.76
N PRO A 7 -5.80 -5.82 20.84
CA PRO A 7 -4.95 -6.50 19.86
C PRO A 7 -5.56 -6.35 18.45
N PRO A 8 -4.74 -6.12 17.41
CA PRO A 8 -5.24 -5.88 16.06
C PRO A 8 -5.68 -7.17 15.33
N TYR A 9 -5.64 -8.33 15.97
CA TYR A 9 -5.95 -9.62 15.35
C TYR A 9 -7.42 -9.75 14.96
N LEU A 10 -7.67 -10.18 13.72
CA LEU A 10 -9.00 -10.52 13.21
C LEU A 10 -9.15 -12.03 13.02
N GLU A 11 -8.18 -12.66 12.32
CA GLU A 11 -8.25 -14.06 11.96
C GLU A 11 -6.85 -14.67 11.88
N LYS A 12 -6.68 -15.91 12.36
CA LYS A 12 -5.48 -16.70 12.07
C LYS A 12 -5.72 -17.50 10.80
N VAL A 13 -4.93 -17.26 9.75
CA VAL A 13 -5.11 -17.90 8.44
C VAL A 13 -4.46 -19.27 8.41
N GLU A 14 -3.18 -19.32 8.79
CA GLU A 14 -2.38 -20.53 8.72
C GLU A 14 -1.16 -20.47 9.65
N ASP A 15 -0.45 -21.60 9.72
CA ASP A 15 0.87 -21.72 10.32
C ASP A 15 1.84 -22.14 9.22
N HIS A 16 2.89 -21.35 8.99
CA HIS A 16 4.01 -21.74 8.14
C HIS A 16 5.18 -22.15 9.03
N ASP A 17 5.41 -23.46 9.13
CA ASP A 17 6.33 -24.10 10.09
C ASP A 17 6.04 -23.74 11.55
N SER A 18 6.65 -22.65 12.03
CA SER A 18 6.51 -22.15 13.41
C SER A 18 6.15 -20.67 13.49
N ILE A 19 5.77 -20.08 12.35
CA ILE A 19 5.32 -18.69 12.21
C ILE A 19 3.82 -18.70 11.96
N ALA A 20 3.07 -17.97 12.78
CA ALA A 20 1.64 -17.80 12.63
C ALA A 20 1.35 -16.65 11.65
N VAL A 21 0.47 -16.88 10.67
CA VAL A 21 0.01 -15.84 9.75
C VAL A 21 -1.36 -15.35 10.19
N TRP A 22 -1.47 -14.05 10.46
CA TRP A 22 -2.67 -13.38 10.93
C TRP A 22 -3.17 -12.35 9.93
N ILE A 23 -4.49 -12.33 9.72
CA ILE A 23 -5.17 -11.13 9.23
C ILE A 23 -5.36 -10.18 10.41
N VAL A 24 -4.99 -8.92 10.20
CA VAL A 24 -5.09 -7.85 11.19
C VAL A 24 -5.90 -6.67 10.68
N ASP A 25 -6.39 -5.85 11.61
CA ASP A 25 -7.03 -4.57 11.32
C ASP A 25 -5.95 -3.50 11.07
N GLY A 26 -5.54 -3.33 9.81
CA GLY A 26 -4.52 -2.36 9.45
C GLY A 26 -4.94 -0.92 9.69
N ALA A 27 -6.22 -0.58 9.51
CA ALA A 27 -6.76 0.74 9.84
C ALA A 27 -6.57 1.06 11.33
N TYR A 28 -6.82 0.08 12.21
CA TYR A 28 -6.55 0.23 13.63
C TYR A 28 -5.05 0.42 13.92
N ILE A 29 -4.17 -0.34 13.27
CA ILE A 29 -2.71 -0.20 13.43
C ILE A 29 -2.26 1.20 13.01
N ARG A 30 -2.66 1.67 11.82
CA ARG A 30 -2.35 3.02 11.31
C ARG A 30 -2.85 4.13 12.22
N GLY A 31 -4.03 3.95 12.80
CA GLY A 31 -4.62 4.93 13.71
C GLY A 31 -4.01 4.96 15.12
N HIS A 32 -3.39 3.87 15.61
CA HIS A 32 -3.08 3.74 17.04
C HIS A 32 -1.69 3.21 17.38
N ILE A 33 -0.99 2.57 16.44
CA ILE A 33 0.26 1.84 16.68
C ILE A 33 1.37 2.38 15.79
N ASP A 34 1.20 2.33 14.47
CA ASP A 34 2.19 2.74 13.48
C ASP A 34 1.48 3.20 12.19
N GLU A 35 1.55 4.50 11.89
CA GLU A 35 0.92 5.13 10.72
C GLU A 35 1.48 4.62 9.39
N GLU A 36 2.68 4.02 9.39
CA GLU A 36 3.37 3.52 8.21
C GLU A 36 3.07 2.03 7.92
N PHE A 37 2.16 1.39 8.67
CA PHE A 37 1.77 0.01 8.39
C PHE A 37 0.92 -0.11 7.12
N THR A 38 1.46 -0.78 6.11
CA THR A 38 0.84 -0.98 4.79
C THR A 38 0.18 -2.37 4.68
N ASN A 39 0.35 -3.08 3.56
CA ASN A 39 -0.34 -4.33 3.24
C ASN A 39 0.05 -5.49 4.18
N PHE A 40 1.28 -5.51 4.69
CA PHE A 40 1.78 -6.62 5.51
C PHE A 40 3.06 -6.27 6.30
N GLY A 41 3.44 -7.12 7.26
CA GLY A 41 4.66 -6.93 8.04
C GLY A 41 5.11 -8.12 8.89
N GLN A 42 6.36 -8.05 9.35
CA GLN A 42 6.99 -9.01 10.27
C GLN A 42 7.88 -8.31 11.31
N HIS A 43 8.21 -9.04 12.38
CA HIS A 43 8.91 -8.55 13.58
C HIS A 43 10.17 -7.72 13.35
N TYR A 44 11.08 -8.15 12.46
CA TYR A 44 12.35 -7.45 12.26
C TYR A 44 12.18 -6.10 11.56
N ARG A 45 11.11 -5.93 10.76
CA ARG A 45 10.73 -4.64 10.18
C ARG A 45 9.90 -3.81 11.17
N TYR A 46 8.96 -4.46 11.84
CA TYR A 46 8.02 -3.85 12.77
C TYR A 46 8.14 -4.54 14.15
N PRO A 47 8.97 -4.02 15.07
CA PRO A 47 9.27 -4.68 16.35
C PRO A 47 8.06 -4.89 17.28
N TYR A 48 6.93 -4.21 17.02
CA TYR A 48 5.68 -4.42 17.74
C TYR A 48 4.94 -5.70 17.31
N ILE A 49 5.26 -6.26 16.14
CA ILE A 49 4.77 -7.56 15.69
C ILE A 49 5.54 -8.65 16.45
N PRO A 50 4.88 -9.66 17.05
CA PRO A 50 5.59 -10.74 17.75
C PRO A 50 6.55 -11.52 16.85
N LEU A 51 7.67 -11.98 17.40
CA LEU A 51 8.77 -12.63 16.65
C LEU A 51 8.32 -13.80 15.75
N LYS A 52 7.27 -14.52 16.13
CA LYS A 52 6.78 -15.69 15.37
C LYS A 52 5.45 -15.42 14.68
N GLU A 53 5.24 -14.18 14.24
CA GLU A 53 4.02 -13.77 13.58
C GLU A 53 4.30 -12.96 12.32
N PHE A 54 3.48 -13.22 11.30
CA PHE A 54 3.30 -12.38 10.13
C PHE A 54 1.91 -11.79 10.17
N TRP A 55 1.82 -10.49 9.91
CA TRP A 55 0.56 -9.77 9.87
C TRP A 55 0.29 -9.34 8.43
N LEU A 56 -0.88 -9.70 7.92
CA LEU A 56 -1.42 -9.23 6.65
C LEU A 56 -2.60 -8.31 6.96
N ASP A 57 -2.66 -7.14 6.34
CA ASP A 57 -3.83 -6.28 6.44
C ASP A 57 -5.07 -7.03 5.91
N ARG A 58 -6.25 -6.77 6.48
CA ARG A 58 -7.53 -7.32 6.01
C ARG A 58 -7.83 -6.95 4.56
N GLU A 59 -7.31 -5.81 4.12
CA GLU A 59 -7.39 -5.31 2.74
C GLU A 59 -6.62 -6.22 1.76
N ALA A 60 -5.66 -7.04 2.23
CA ALA A 60 -4.95 -7.98 1.38
C ALA A 60 -5.88 -9.08 0.82
N HIS A 61 -6.19 -8.97 -0.47
CA HIS A 61 -7.07 -9.90 -1.15
C HIS A 61 -6.51 -11.33 -1.14
N ALA A 62 -7.39 -12.33 -1.02
CA ALA A 62 -7.02 -13.71 -0.75
C ALA A 62 -6.10 -14.33 -1.82
N ASP A 63 -6.19 -13.86 -3.05
CA ASP A 63 -5.39 -14.33 -4.18
C ASP A 63 -4.00 -13.67 -4.28
N GLU A 64 -3.70 -12.68 -3.42
CA GLU A 64 -2.36 -12.09 -3.26
C GLU A 64 -1.63 -12.55 -2.01
N ARG A 65 -2.35 -13.03 -0.98
CA ARG A 65 -1.76 -13.38 0.33
C ARG A 65 -0.53 -14.28 0.22
N HIS A 66 -0.54 -15.26 -0.68
CA HIS A 66 0.60 -16.16 -0.86
C HIS A 66 1.87 -15.43 -1.33
N PHE A 67 1.75 -14.39 -2.17
CA PHE A 67 2.89 -13.55 -2.56
C PHE A 67 3.50 -12.85 -1.35
N PHE A 68 2.64 -12.27 -0.51
CA PHE A 68 3.05 -11.56 0.70
C PHE A 68 3.68 -12.51 1.74
N VAL A 69 3.11 -13.71 1.91
CA VAL A 69 3.67 -14.73 2.81
C VAL A 69 5.05 -15.19 2.31
N ASP A 70 5.22 -15.48 1.02
CA ASP A 70 6.51 -15.87 0.44
C ASP A 70 7.58 -14.76 0.58
N HIS A 71 7.16 -13.50 0.40
CA HIS A 71 7.99 -12.33 0.64
C HIS A 71 8.44 -12.24 2.10
N LEU A 72 7.49 -12.30 3.03
CA LEU A 72 7.75 -12.22 4.47
C LEU A 72 8.61 -13.36 5.00
N LEU A 73 8.39 -14.59 4.53
CA LEU A 73 9.24 -15.73 4.86
C LEU A 73 10.68 -15.45 4.44
N THR A 74 10.88 -14.95 3.22
CA THR A 74 12.20 -14.64 2.69
C THR A 74 12.89 -13.56 3.50
N GLU A 75 12.21 -12.44 3.78
CA GLU A 75 12.76 -11.38 4.63
C GLU A 75 13.10 -11.89 6.02
N TYR A 76 12.16 -12.57 6.67
CA TYR A 76 12.31 -13.06 8.04
C TYR A 76 13.50 -14.00 8.18
N GLU A 77 13.64 -14.96 7.27
CA GLU A 77 14.75 -15.92 7.30
C GLU A 77 16.12 -15.26 7.11
N LEU A 78 16.21 -14.25 6.25
CA LEU A 78 17.44 -13.53 5.97
C LEU A 78 17.82 -12.62 7.15
N MET A 79 16.84 -11.87 7.66
CA MET A 79 17.04 -10.97 8.80
C MET A 79 17.33 -11.73 10.10
N ALA A 80 16.72 -12.90 10.31
CA ALA A 80 17.05 -13.80 11.42
C ALA A 80 18.51 -14.29 11.39
N LYS A 81 19.16 -14.29 10.21
CA LYS A 81 20.58 -14.62 10.02
C LYS A 81 21.49 -13.38 10.11
N GLY A 82 20.93 -12.21 10.43
CA GLY A 82 21.66 -10.96 10.60
C GLY A 82 21.82 -10.13 9.32
N MET A 83 21.13 -10.46 8.22
CA MET A 83 21.09 -9.62 7.03
C MET A 83 20.33 -8.32 7.34
N SER A 84 20.79 -7.21 6.76
CA SER A 84 20.07 -5.93 6.88
C SER A 84 18.73 -5.97 6.14
N TYR A 85 17.79 -5.11 6.55
CA TYR A 85 16.50 -4.98 5.86
C TYR A 85 16.70 -4.59 4.38
N GLU A 86 17.59 -3.62 4.11
CA GLU A 86 17.88 -3.12 2.76
C GLU A 86 18.37 -4.23 1.81
N GLU A 87 19.12 -5.21 2.32
CA GLU A 87 19.56 -6.36 1.52
C GLU A 87 18.48 -7.43 1.42
N ALA A 88 17.74 -7.67 2.51
CA ALA A 88 16.71 -8.71 2.57
C ALA A 88 15.53 -8.41 1.64
N ILE A 89 15.06 -7.16 1.60
CA ILE A 89 13.94 -6.74 0.74
C ILE A 89 14.26 -6.97 -0.74
N VAL A 90 15.48 -6.67 -1.19
CA VAL A 90 15.90 -6.91 -2.58
C VAL A 90 15.81 -8.40 -2.96
N VAL A 91 16.03 -9.31 -2.02
CA VAL A 91 15.88 -10.75 -2.25
C VAL A 91 14.40 -11.16 -2.22
N ALA A 92 13.64 -10.65 -1.26
CA ALA A 92 12.22 -10.92 -1.13
C ALA A 92 11.43 -10.44 -2.37
N ASP A 93 11.69 -9.23 -2.85
CA ASP A 93 11.14 -8.71 -4.11
C ASP A 93 11.36 -9.65 -5.29
N ARG A 94 12.56 -10.25 -5.38
CA ARG A 94 12.89 -11.17 -6.48
C ARG A 94 12.10 -12.45 -6.37
N VAL A 95 11.84 -12.93 -5.16
CA VAL A 95 10.99 -14.10 -4.90
C VAL A 95 9.55 -13.76 -5.28
N GLU A 96 9.00 -12.68 -4.76
CA GLU A 96 7.62 -12.27 -5.05
C GLU A 96 7.41 -12.01 -6.56
N ARG A 97 8.29 -11.25 -7.22
CA ARG A 97 8.23 -11.03 -8.68
C ARG A 97 8.26 -12.34 -9.46
N ARG A 98 8.99 -13.36 -8.98
CA ARG A 98 9.02 -14.68 -9.63
C ARG A 98 7.67 -15.39 -9.48
N GLU A 99 7.05 -15.35 -8.30
CA GLU A 99 5.75 -15.98 -8.08
C GLU A 99 4.63 -15.25 -8.84
N ARG A 100 4.61 -13.92 -8.86
CA ARG A 100 3.67 -13.12 -9.68
C ARG A 100 3.78 -13.44 -11.17
N ARG A 101 5.00 -13.63 -11.69
CA ARG A 101 5.23 -14.09 -13.07
C ARG A 101 4.69 -15.50 -13.33
N ARG A 102 4.81 -16.41 -12.36
CA ARG A 102 4.28 -17.78 -12.45
C ARG A 102 2.76 -17.80 -12.42
N ALA A 103 2.13 -16.91 -11.65
CA ALA A 103 0.68 -16.71 -11.63
C ALA A 103 0.12 -16.18 -12.97
N GLY A 104 1.00 -15.65 -13.84
CA GLY A 104 0.66 -15.25 -15.21
C GLY A 104 0.21 -13.80 -15.35
N ASP A 105 0.28 -13.01 -14.29
CA ASP A 105 -0.14 -11.60 -14.25
C ASP A 105 0.59 -10.78 -15.33
N VAL A 106 1.92 -10.91 -15.38
CA VAL A 106 2.77 -10.22 -16.38
C VAL A 106 2.39 -10.60 -17.82
N LYS A 107 2.01 -11.86 -18.07
CA LYS A 107 1.66 -12.32 -19.42
C LYS A 107 0.38 -11.68 -19.92
N LYS A 108 -0.57 -11.37 -19.03
CA LYS A 108 -1.83 -10.70 -19.39
C LYS A 108 -1.58 -9.28 -19.95
N PHE A 109 -0.58 -8.56 -19.42
CA PHE A 109 -0.36 -7.14 -19.75
C PHE A 109 0.73 -6.88 -20.79
N THR A 110 1.77 -7.72 -20.84
CA THR A 110 2.95 -7.44 -21.69
C THR A 110 2.90 -8.11 -23.08
N ARG A 111 1.76 -8.72 -23.46
CA ARG A 111 1.65 -9.60 -24.65
C ARG A 111 2.82 -10.60 -24.72
N GLY A 112 3.12 -11.23 -23.58
CA GLY A 112 4.25 -12.15 -23.46
C GLY A 112 5.64 -11.49 -23.56
N GLY A 113 5.78 -10.24 -23.09
CA GLY A 113 7.04 -9.49 -23.07
C GLY A 113 7.40 -8.77 -24.36
N THR A 114 6.46 -8.63 -25.30
CA THR A 114 6.69 -8.02 -26.63
C THR A 114 6.32 -6.54 -26.71
N ALA A 115 5.62 -6.02 -25.71
CA ALA A 115 5.28 -4.61 -25.57
C ALA A 115 5.52 -4.14 -24.13
N LEU A 116 5.82 -2.85 -23.97
CA LEU A 116 5.75 -2.21 -22.66
C LEU A 116 4.30 -2.27 -22.16
N PRO A 117 4.10 -2.47 -20.85
CA PRO A 117 2.76 -2.46 -20.27
C PRO A 117 2.13 -1.07 -20.42
N ASP A 118 0.86 -1.05 -20.82
CA ASP A 118 0.07 0.18 -20.93
C ASP A 118 -0.58 0.46 -19.57
N PRO A 119 -0.25 1.59 -18.91
CA PRO A 119 -0.76 1.91 -17.58
C PRO A 119 -2.30 2.05 -17.55
N HIS A 120 -2.93 2.39 -18.67
CA HIS A 120 -4.40 2.47 -18.73
C HIS A 120 -5.09 1.12 -18.56
N GLN A 121 -4.38 0.00 -18.74
CA GLN A 121 -4.95 -1.34 -18.59
C GLN A 121 -5.27 -1.71 -17.13
N VAL A 122 -4.68 -1.02 -16.15
CA VAL A 122 -4.99 -1.25 -14.73
C VAL A 122 -6.17 -0.41 -14.23
N HIS A 123 -6.67 0.54 -15.03
CA HIS A 123 -7.82 1.35 -14.68
C HIS A 123 -9.08 0.46 -14.58
N GLN A 124 -9.65 0.36 -13.39
CA GLN A 124 -10.91 -0.36 -13.19
C GLN A 124 -12.10 0.59 -13.28
N ARG A 125 -12.02 1.74 -12.60
CA ARG A 125 -13.12 2.70 -12.49
C ARG A 125 -12.60 4.12 -12.30
N LEU A 126 -13.05 5.04 -13.15
CA LEU A 126 -12.88 6.47 -12.88
C LEU A 126 -13.73 6.81 -11.66
N TRP A 127 -13.09 7.20 -10.56
CA TRP A 127 -13.81 7.63 -9.37
C TRP A 127 -14.33 9.05 -9.57
N LYS A 128 -13.44 9.98 -9.94
CA LYS A 128 -13.84 11.36 -10.23
C LYS A 128 -12.82 12.03 -11.15
N LYS A 129 -13.32 12.92 -12.01
CA LYS A 129 -12.50 13.92 -12.68
C LYS A 129 -12.72 15.26 -12.00
N LEU A 130 -11.66 15.83 -11.45
CA LEU A 130 -11.68 17.10 -10.72
C LEU A 130 -11.69 18.28 -11.70
N GLU A 131 -12.18 19.43 -11.25
CA GLU A 131 -12.28 20.64 -12.08
C GLU A 131 -10.92 21.15 -12.56
N ASN A 132 -9.86 20.89 -11.78
CA ASN A 132 -8.48 21.21 -12.13
C ASN A 132 -7.84 20.25 -13.15
N GLY A 133 -8.60 19.27 -13.66
CA GLY A 133 -8.17 18.33 -14.69
C GLY A 133 -7.62 17.00 -14.18
N ILE A 134 -7.40 16.85 -12.87
CA ILE A 134 -6.92 15.60 -12.26
C ILE A 134 -7.99 14.51 -12.39
N SER A 135 -7.57 13.30 -12.74
CA SER A 135 -8.43 12.11 -12.77
C SER A 135 -8.04 11.15 -11.65
N VAL A 136 -8.98 10.87 -10.76
CA VAL A 136 -8.83 9.91 -9.67
C VAL A 136 -9.39 8.58 -10.13
N TRP A 137 -8.55 7.56 -10.20
CA TRP A 137 -8.88 6.21 -10.66
C TRP A 137 -8.81 5.22 -9.50
N ILE A 138 -9.78 4.31 -9.44
CA ILE A 138 -9.59 3.03 -8.77
C ILE A 138 -8.88 2.11 -9.77
N VAL A 139 -7.76 1.53 -9.36
CA VAL A 139 -6.91 0.67 -10.18
C VAL A 139 -6.77 -0.72 -9.62
N ASP A 140 -6.45 -1.68 -10.49
CA ASP A 140 -6.11 -3.05 -10.12
C ASP A 140 -4.71 -3.07 -9.46
N GLY A 141 -4.67 -2.94 -8.13
CA GLY A 141 -3.43 -2.83 -7.37
C GLY A 141 -2.54 -4.07 -7.51
N ARG A 142 -3.14 -5.26 -7.56
CA ARG A 142 -2.43 -6.51 -7.85
C ARG A 142 -1.68 -6.42 -9.18
N MET A 143 -2.34 -5.93 -10.24
CA MET A 143 -1.70 -5.77 -11.53
C MET A 143 -0.64 -4.66 -11.51
N VAL A 144 -0.85 -3.58 -10.76
CA VAL A 144 0.19 -2.56 -10.56
C VAL A 144 1.45 -3.18 -9.96
N ARG A 145 1.31 -3.93 -8.86
CA ARG A 145 2.40 -4.68 -8.21
C ARG A 145 3.08 -5.71 -9.09
N SER A 146 2.30 -6.42 -9.90
CA SER A 146 2.81 -7.45 -10.78
C SER A 146 3.57 -6.90 -12.00
N VAL A 147 3.24 -5.70 -12.46
CA VAL A 147 3.67 -5.20 -13.78
C VAL A 147 4.59 -3.99 -13.69
N PHE A 148 4.30 -3.05 -12.78
CA PHE A 148 4.99 -1.77 -12.70
C PHE A 148 5.90 -1.70 -11.48
N ASP A 149 5.31 -1.81 -10.28
CA ASP A 149 6.05 -1.63 -9.04
C ASP A 149 5.45 -2.43 -7.90
N ILE A 150 6.24 -3.37 -7.40
CA ILE A 150 5.88 -4.28 -6.30
C ILE A 150 5.60 -3.52 -4.99
N ASP A 151 6.18 -2.33 -4.83
CA ASP A 151 6.07 -1.49 -3.65
C ASP A 151 4.84 -0.56 -3.70
N PHE A 152 3.98 -0.67 -4.73
CA PHE A 152 2.72 0.07 -4.80
C PHE A 152 1.77 -0.39 -3.69
N THR A 153 1.58 0.49 -2.70
CA THR A 153 0.77 0.26 -1.50
C THR A 153 -0.28 1.36 -1.37
N ALA A 154 -1.56 0.99 -1.31
CA ALA A 154 -2.74 1.86 -1.18
C ALA A 154 -3.02 2.87 -2.31
N GLY A 155 -2.05 3.64 -2.77
CA GLY A 155 -2.25 4.70 -3.75
C GLY A 155 -0.95 5.21 -4.37
N GLY A 156 -1.08 6.15 -5.31
CA GLY A 156 0.06 6.81 -5.92
C GLY A 156 -0.33 7.82 -7.00
N HIS A 157 0.62 8.65 -7.42
CA HIS A 157 0.38 9.69 -8.43
C HIS A 157 1.58 9.96 -9.34
N ASP A 158 1.33 10.71 -10.42
CA ASP A 158 2.27 11.07 -11.50
C ASP A 158 3.62 11.67 -11.05
N TYR A 159 3.64 12.42 -9.94
CA TYR A 159 4.89 12.98 -9.40
C TYR A 159 5.78 11.97 -8.65
N VAL A 160 5.26 10.82 -8.22
CA VAL A 160 6.01 9.78 -7.50
C VAL A 160 6.36 8.63 -8.42
N TYR A 161 5.41 8.23 -9.28
CA TYR A 161 5.54 7.07 -10.13
C TYR A 161 5.56 7.44 -11.61
N GLU A 162 6.66 7.15 -12.30
CA GLU A 162 6.81 7.43 -13.74
C GLU A 162 5.81 6.69 -14.63
N PHE A 163 5.26 5.56 -14.14
CA PHE A 163 4.24 4.79 -14.86
C PHE A 163 2.83 5.34 -14.70
N VAL A 164 2.59 6.24 -13.74
CA VAL A 164 1.28 6.87 -13.55
C VAL A 164 1.17 8.02 -14.56
N PRO A 165 0.14 8.02 -15.44
CA PRO A 165 -0.04 9.09 -16.43
C PRO A 165 -0.18 10.47 -15.79
N GLU A 166 0.30 11.50 -16.48
CA GLU A 166 0.16 12.89 -16.03
C GLU A 166 -1.28 13.24 -15.67
N ASN A 167 -1.45 13.94 -14.55
CA ASN A 167 -2.75 14.32 -13.99
C ASN A 167 -3.62 13.15 -13.54
N GLU A 168 -3.02 12.03 -13.16
CA GLU A 168 -3.72 10.93 -12.49
C GLU A 168 -3.29 10.73 -11.05
N VAL A 169 -4.27 10.36 -10.23
CA VAL A 169 -4.12 9.82 -8.87
C VAL A 169 -4.78 8.46 -8.86
N TRP A 170 -4.07 7.45 -8.42
CA TRP A 170 -4.52 6.07 -8.38
C TRP A 170 -4.75 5.65 -6.93
N ILE A 171 -5.84 4.92 -6.71
CA ILE A 171 -6.18 4.29 -5.44
C ILE A 171 -6.35 2.80 -5.71
N ASP A 172 -5.69 1.97 -4.91
CA ASP A 172 -5.78 0.52 -4.98
C ASP A 172 -7.22 0.07 -4.70
N ASN A 173 -7.73 -0.84 -5.54
CA ASN A 173 -9.07 -1.40 -5.39
C ASN A 173 -9.26 -2.19 -4.10
N ASP A 174 -8.18 -2.66 -3.48
CA ASP A 174 -8.19 -3.44 -2.25
C ASP A 174 -8.43 -2.60 -0.99
N ILE A 175 -8.28 -1.26 -1.09
CA ILE A 175 -8.56 -0.36 0.03
C ILE A 175 -10.07 -0.33 0.31
N ASP A 176 -10.42 -0.50 1.58
CA ASP A 176 -11.79 -0.50 2.05
C ASP A 176 -12.44 0.88 1.89
N ASP A 177 -13.76 0.90 1.65
CA ASP A 177 -14.49 2.14 1.36
C ASP A 177 -14.36 3.22 2.45
N ASP A 178 -14.21 2.82 3.73
CA ASP A 178 -13.99 3.72 4.87
C ASP A 178 -12.55 4.27 4.94
N GLU A 179 -11.58 3.56 4.39
CA GLU A 179 -10.17 3.96 4.33
C GLU A 179 -9.83 4.81 3.11
N ARG A 180 -10.52 4.59 1.98
CA ARG A 180 -10.23 5.26 0.70
C ARG A 180 -10.19 6.79 0.78
N GLY A 181 -11.01 7.40 1.64
CA GLY A 181 -11.02 8.85 1.81
C GLY A 181 -9.72 9.39 2.40
N TYR A 182 -9.10 8.66 3.33
CA TYR A 182 -7.83 9.04 3.96
C TYR A 182 -6.67 8.86 2.98
N VAL A 183 -6.61 7.71 2.29
CA VAL A 183 -5.60 7.47 1.24
C VAL A 183 -5.71 8.54 0.16
N LEU A 184 -6.92 8.83 -0.32
CA LEU A 184 -7.13 9.89 -1.31
C LEU A 184 -6.67 11.27 -0.83
N LEU A 185 -6.89 11.60 0.44
CA LEU A 185 -6.41 12.85 1.02
C LEU A 185 -4.88 12.92 0.98
N HIS A 186 -4.20 11.84 1.39
CA HIS A 186 -2.75 11.76 1.36
C HIS A 186 -2.21 11.96 -0.06
N GLU A 187 -2.75 11.20 -1.03
CA GLU A 187 -2.31 11.25 -2.42
C GLU A 187 -2.54 12.63 -3.07
N LEU A 188 -3.73 13.21 -2.90
CA LEU A 188 -4.02 14.54 -3.47
C LEU A 188 -3.15 15.62 -2.83
N HIS A 189 -2.99 15.58 -1.52
CA HIS A 189 -2.21 16.57 -0.79
C HIS A 189 -0.72 16.47 -1.18
N GLU A 190 -0.15 15.26 -1.18
CA GLU A 190 1.24 15.01 -1.56
C GLU A 190 1.49 15.53 -2.98
N ARG A 191 0.63 15.12 -3.93
CA ARG A 191 0.70 15.54 -5.32
C ARG A 191 0.68 17.06 -5.46
N ASN A 192 -0.26 17.73 -4.81
CA ASN A 192 -0.42 19.18 -4.91
C ASN A 192 0.79 19.93 -4.34
N ARG A 193 1.41 19.42 -3.27
CA ARG A 193 2.65 19.98 -2.72
C ARG A 193 3.84 19.75 -3.66
N MET A 194 3.98 18.56 -4.24
CA MET A 194 5.05 18.26 -5.21
C MET A 194 4.90 19.07 -6.49
N ALA A 195 3.67 19.22 -7.01
CA ALA A 195 3.36 20.09 -8.14
C ALA A 195 3.72 21.57 -7.87
N SER A 196 3.67 21.98 -6.60
CA SER A 196 4.11 23.31 -6.14
C SER A 196 5.62 23.41 -5.88
N GLY A 197 6.39 22.37 -6.20
CA GLY A 197 7.85 22.33 -6.11
C GLY A 197 8.41 21.81 -4.78
N TRP A 198 7.59 21.19 -3.92
CA TRP A 198 8.13 20.56 -2.72
C TRP A 198 8.87 19.25 -3.06
N PRO A 199 9.99 18.95 -2.37
CA PRO A 199 10.61 17.64 -2.50
C PRO A 199 9.73 16.57 -1.86
N TYR A 200 9.76 15.37 -2.42
CA TYR A 200 8.96 14.20 -2.00
C TYR A 200 8.93 14.02 -0.47
N ASN A 201 10.09 13.84 0.17
CA ASN A 201 10.18 13.62 1.62
C ASN A 201 9.45 14.69 2.47
N LYS A 202 9.39 15.94 1.99
CA LYS A 202 8.68 17.02 2.69
C LYS A 202 7.17 16.94 2.45
N ALA A 203 6.76 16.70 1.20
CA ALA A 203 5.35 16.53 0.84
C ALA A 203 4.76 15.32 1.57
N HIS A 204 5.43 14.17 1.48
CA HIS A 204 5.06 12.93 2.15
C HIS A 204 4.86 13.12 3.65
N ALA A 205 5.86 13.67 4.34
CA ALA A 205 5.78 13.89 5.78
C ALA A 205 4.72 14.94 6.19
N GLU A 206 4.27 15.82 5.29
CA GLU A 206 3.10 16.66 5.57
C GLU A 206 1.80 15.88 5.38
N SER A 207 1.68 15.13 4.27
CA SER A 207 0.53 14.29 3.96
C SER A 207 0.25 13.28 5.06
N SER A 208 1.26 12.53 5.55
CA SER A 208 1.08 11.55 6.63
C SER A 208 0.54 12.23 7.90
N ARG A 209 1.02 13.43 8.24
CA ARG A 209 0.51 14.18 9.41
C ARG A 209 -0.93 14.65 9.22
N LEU A 210 -1.28 15.08 8.01
CA LEU A 210 -2.64 15.52 7.70
C LEU A 210 -3.61 14.34 7.72
N GLU A 211 -3.23 13.22 7.10
CA GLU A 211 -3.97 11.96 7.13
C GLU A 211 -4.18 11.50 8.57
N SER A 212 -3.11 11.37 9.35
CA SER A 212 -3.13 10.98 10.75
C SER A 212 -4.05 11.88 11.58
N ARG A 213 -4.00 13.21 11.36
CA ARG A 213 -4.93 14.14 11.99
C ARG A 213 -6.40 13.85 11.62
N CYS A 214 -6.69 13.62 10.34
CA CYS A 214 -8.04 13.31 9.88
C CYS A 214 -8.53 11.95 10.41
N ARG A 215 -7.66 10.95 10.56
CA ARG A 215 -8.02 9.67 11.20
C ARG A 215 -8.48 9.84 12.65
N HIS A 216 -7.84 10.75 13.37
CA HIS A 216 -8.20 11.10 14.75
C HIS A 216 -9.37 12.10 14.86
N HIS A 217 -9.68 12.81 13.77
CA HIS A 217 -10.75 13.79 13.66
C HIS A 217 -11.49 13.64 12.32
N PRO A 218 -12.30 12.57 12.15
CA PRO A 218 -12.93 12.23 10.86
C PRO A 218 -13.84 13.32 10.29
N ASP A 219 -14.37 14.19 11.15
CA ASP A 219 -15.17 15.35 10.77
C ASP A 219 -14.39 16.37 9.92
N LEU A 220 -13.06 16.38 10.01
CA LEU A 220 -12.19 17.25 9.21
C LEU A 220 -11.90 16.72 7.81
N LEU A 221 -12.17 15.43 7.54
CA LEU A 221 -11.78 14.77 6.29
C LEU A 221 -12.41 15.45 5.07
N HIS A 222 -13.71 15.78 5.15
CA HIS A 222 -14.41 16.42 4.05
C HIS A 222 -13.78 17.78 3.69
N ASP A 223 -13.57 18.64 4.67
CA ASP A 223 -12.99 19.97 4.46
C ASP A 223 -11.54 19.88 3.96
N ALA A 224 -10.76 18.91 4.44
CA ALA A 224 -9.41 18.65 3.97
C ALA A 224 -9.39 18.22 2.50
N LEU A 225 -10.26 17.29 2.09
CA LEU A 225 -10.41 16.88 0.71
C LEU A 225 -10.88 18.03 -0.20
N MET A 226 -11.82 18.85 0.28
CA MET A 226 -12.26 20.06 -0.44
C MET A 226 -11.10 21.02 -0.70
N ALA A 227 -10.20 21.21 0.27
CA ALA A 227 -9.02 22.05 0.13
C ALA A 227 -8.04 21.53 -0.95
N GLU A 228 -8.02 20.21 -1.19
CA GLU A 228 -7.20 19.58 -2.23
C GLU A 228 -7.94 19.40 -3.57
N GLY A 229 -9.12 20.01 -3.72
CA GLY A 229 -9.86 20.08 -4.99
C GLY A 229 -10.85 18.95 -5.23
N TRP A 230 -11.16 18.14 -4.22
CA TRP A 230 -12.14 17.04 -4.33
C TRP A 230 -13.60 17.50 -4.52
N GLY A 231 -13.90 18.79 -4.36
CA GLY A 231 -15.23 19.39 -4.47
C GLY A 231 -16.03 19.03 -5.71
#